data_AF-A0AAN6RYI1-F1
#
_entry.id   AF-A0AAN6RYI1-F1
#
_cell.length_a   1.000
_cell.length_b   1.000
_cell.length_c   1.000
_cell.angle_alpha   90.00
_cell.angle_beta   90.00
_cell.angle_gamma   90.00
#
_symmetry.space_group_name_H-M   'P 1'
#
loop_
_entity.id
_entity.type
_entity.pdbx_description
1 polymer ?
#
loop_
_entity_poly.entity_id
_entity_poly.type
_entity_poly.pdbx_seq_one_letter_code
_entity_poly.pdbx_strand_id
1 'polypeptide(L)'
;MATSQSGQWEEPPYLSFKELRGEDAVVRFSPAARRLFWPLDGVFPTAISVMKTPRSADNLEPFFQPDTGGSGSGTWHEISQLPLTEPKVSSVEASVFDFGDWEYNWLVYHEGHDGAEFGPEYVTYGDLSDEEEDSDKEFLVRCCGDDRPLRKRGIKLVVTPSAGSNSFVTVQDYVSAVHPWLMSLREDILKAKMLSIYEPYSVVASTEWMVDEGPEHMIMEKKRWIQEHGGGPPQVLSASALAIIDRIRASRNR
;
A
#
# COMPACT_ATOMS: atom_id res chain seq x y z
N MET A 1 58.33 0.55 -15.63
CA MET A 1 57.05 -0.16 -15.76
C MET A 1 56.15 0.33 -14.66
N ALA A 2 55.14 1.13 -15.00
CA ALA A 2 54.17 1.67 -14.06
C ALA A 2 52.86 0.91 -14.29
N THR A 3 52.41 0.20 -13.26
CA THR A 3 51.10 -0.45 -13.23
C THR A 3 50.04 0.59 -12.88
N SER A 4 49.24 0.99 -13.86
CA SER A 4 48.05 1.79 -13.67
C SER A 4 47.02 0.99 -12.84
N GLN A 5 46.65 1.52 -11.68
CA GLN A 5 45.46 1.09 -10.96
C GLN A 5 44.25 1.59 -11.75
N SER A 6 43.43 0.65 -12.24
CA SER A 6 42.11 0.94 -12.79
C SER A 6 41.23 1.50 -11.68
N GLY A 7 40.85 2.77 -11.80
CA GLY A 7 39.85 3.38 -10.93
C GLY A 7 38.55 2.59 -10.99
N GLN A 8 38.10 2.09 -9.83
CA GLN A 8 36.72 1.71 -9.64
C GLN A 8 35.89 2.98 -9.80
N TRP A 9 35.10 3.05 -10.87
CA TRP A 9 34.03 4.03 -10.94
C TRP A 9 32.95 3.55 -9.97
N GLU A 10 32.89 4.13 -8.77
CA GLU A 10 31.72 4.00 -7.92
C GLU A 10 30.55 4.59 -8.69
N GLU A 11 29.63 3.72 -9.14
CA GLU A 11 28.38 4.13 -9.75
C GLU A 11 27.65 5.04 -8.76
N PRO A 12 27.12 6.22 -9.19
CA PRO A 12 26.49 7.14 -8.26
C PRO A 12 25.39 6.44 -7.47
N PRO A 13 25.27 6.70 -6.15
CA PRO A 13 24.32 6.02 -5.29
C PRO A 13 22.90 6.23 -5.84
N TYR A 14 22.07 5.18 -5.79
CA TYR A 14 20.68 5.27 -6.23
C TYR A 14 19.96 6.38 -5.46
N LEU A 15 19.15 7.17 -6.17
CA LEU A 15 18.28 8.18 -5.55
C LEU A 15 17.16 7.50 -4.75
N SER A 16 16.63 8.19 -3.74
CA SER A 16 15.43 7.74 -3.04
C SER A 16 14.20 7.87 -3.94
N PHE A 17 13.13 7.14 -3.58
CA PHE A 17 11.84 7.25 -4.26
C PHE A 17 11.32 8.71 -4.25
N LYS A 18 11.53 9.42 -3.14
CA LYS A 18 11.08 10.79 -2.96
C LYS A 18 11.85 11.78 -3.84
N GLU A 19 13.17 11.64 -3.93
CA GLU A 19 14.02 12.47 -4.80
C GLU A 19 13.61 12.29 -6.26
N LEU A 20 13.46 11.04 -6.72
CA LEU A 20 13.02 10.76 -8.09
C LEU A 20 11.64 11.34 -8.40
N ARG A 21 10.68 11.26 -7.47
CA ARG A 21 9.39 11.93 -7.65
C ARG A 21 9.51 13.46 -7.71
N GLY A 22 10.46 14.04 -6.97
CA GLY A 22 10.75 15.48 -7.02
C GLY A 22 11.37 15.92 -8.36
N GLU A 23 12.02 15.00 -9.07
CA GLU A 23 12.54 15.20 -10.43
C GLU A 23 11.53 14.84 -11.54
N ASP A 24 10.24 14.67 -11.19
CA ASP A 24 9.18 14.22 -12.09
C ASP A 24 9.45 12.87 -12.80
N ALA A 25 10.36 12.06 -12.26
CA ALA A 25 10.64 10.74 -12.78
C ALA A 25 9.50 9.77 -12.47
N VAL A 26 9.12 8.96 -13.47
CA VAL A 26 8.11 7.92 -13.29
C VAL A 26 8.76 6.74 -12.57
N VAL A 27 8.50 6.63 -11.26
CA VAL A 27 8.91 5.48 -10.45
C VAL A 27 7.71 4.57 -10.23
N ARG A 28 7.85 3.29 -10.60
CA ARG A 28 6.79 2.29 -10.45
C ARG A 28 7.33 1.04 -9.78
N PHE A 29 6.45 0.27 -9.16
CA PHE A 29 6.79 -1.08 -8.73
C PHE A 29 7.24 -1.90 -9.94
N SER A 30 8.32 -2.67 -9.75
CA SER A 30 8.91 -3.50 -10.79
C SER A 30 7.93 -4.61 -11.20
N PRO A 31 8.07 -5.20 -12.40
CA PRO A 31 7.26 -6.35 -12.80
C PRO A 31 7.33 -7.52 -11.80
N ALA A 32 8.44 -7.65 -11.08
CA ALA A 32 8.61 -8.63 -10.01
C ALA A 32 7.77 -8.27 -8.77
N ALA A 33 7.83 -7.04 -8.29
CA ALA A 33 7.04 -6.57 -7.15
C ALA A 33 5.53 -6.63 -7.41
N ARG A 34 5.10 -6.38 -8.65
CA ARG A 34 3.68 -6.51 -9.07
C ARG A 34 3.13 -7.93 -9.02
N ARG A 35 3.99 -8.95 -8.91
CA ARG A 35 3.56 -10.35 -8.75
C ARG A 35 3.22 -10.69 -7.30
N LEU A 36 3.46 -9.79 -6.35
CA LEU A 36 3.09 -10.02 -4.96
C LEU A 36 1.58 -10.22 -4.83
N PHE A 37 1.19 -11.32 -4.20
CA PHE A 37 -0.15 -11.57 -3.73
C PHE A 37 -0.12 -11.38 -2.21
N TRP A 38 -0.65 -10.24 -1.76
CA TRP A 38 -0.39 -9.71 -0.42
C TRP A 38 -1.67 -9.48 0.37
N PRO A 39 -2.17 -10.49 1.11
CA PRO A 39 -3.26 -10.31 2.05
C PRO A 39 -2.86 -9.37 3.20
N LEU A 40 -3.80 -8.53 3.65
CA LEU A 40 -3.68 -7.79 4.91
C LEU A 40 -4.09 -8.69 6.10
N ASP A 41 -3.42 -9.84 6.20
CA ASP A 41 -3.63 -10.81 7.26
C ASP A 41 -2.43 -11.75 7.38
N GLY A 42 -2.37 -12.51 8.47
CA GLY A 42 -1.33 -13.50 8.73
C GLY A 42 -0.01 -12.91 9.21
N VAL A 43 1.03 -13.74 9.20
CA VAL A 43 2.37 -13.40 9.69
C VAL A 43 3.39 -13.54 8.57
N PHE A 44 4.28 -12.55 8.44
CA PHE A 44 5.42 -12.62 7.52
C PHE A 44 6.44 -13.69 7.97
N PRO A 45 7.02 -14.48 7.05
CA PRO A 45 6.85 -14.41 5.59
C PRO A 45 5.72 -15.26 5.01
N THR A 46 5.09 -16.12 5.82
CA THR A 46 4.13 -17.13 5.36
C THR A 46 2.83 -16.57 4.79
N ALA A 47 2.45 -15.34 5.15
CA ALA A 47 1.27 -14.67 4.62
C ALA A 47 1.41 -14.25 3.15
N ILE A 48 2.64 -14.14 2.64
CA ILE A 48 2.91 -13.56 1.33
C ILE A 48 3.06 -14.67 0.30
N SER A 49 2.38 -14.49 -0.84
CA SER A 49 2.51 -15.37 -1.99
C SER A 49 2.92 -14.58 -3.23
N VAL A 50 3.34 -15.29 -4.27
CA VAL A 50 3.78 -14.73 -5.54
C VAL A 50 2.96 -15.36 -6.66
N MET A 51 2.32 -14.53 -7.48
CA MET A 51 1.66 -14.99 -8.70
C MET A 51 2.72 -15.45 -9.70
N LYS A 52 2.53 -16.57 -10.41
CA LYS A 52 3.48 -17.02 -11.45
C LYS A 52 3.69 -15.99 -12.57
N THR A 53 2.63 -15.26 -12.90
CA THR A 53 2.64 -14.12 -13.82
C THR A 53 1.89 -12.95 -13.19
N PRO A 54 2.06 -11.70 -13.65
CA PRO A 54 1.37 -10.54 -13.08
C PRO A 54 -0.17 -10.61 -13.08
N ARG A 55 -0.77 -11.61 -13.76
CA ARG A 55 -2.22 -11.75 -13.92
C ARG A 55 -2.74 -13.15 -13.55
N SER A 56 -2.00 -13.92 -12.76
CA SER A 56 -2.39 -15.29 -12.38
C SER A 56 -2.65 -15.40 -10.87
N ALA A 57 -3.70 -14.73 -10.39
CA ALA A 57 -4.07 -14.76 -8.96
C ALA A 57 -4.59 -16.13 -8.48
N ASP A 58 -4.91 -17.02 -9.41
CA ASP A 58 -5.30 -18.41 -9.20
C ASP A 58 -4.10 -19.37 -9.11
N ASN A 59 -2.90 -18.90 -9.47
CA ASN A 59 -1.69 -19.72 -9.54
C ASN A 59 -0.55 -19.07 -8.74
N LEU A 60 -0.47 -19.47 -7.47
CA LEU A 60 0.40 -18.87 -6.46
C LEU A 60 1.53 -19.81 -6.05
N GLU A 61 2.70 -19.22 -5.82
CA GLU A 61 3.87 -19.86 -5.23
C GLU A 61 4.19 -19.15 -3.90
N PRO A 62 4.71 -19.85 -2.88
CA PRO A 62 5.04 -19.23 -1.60
C PRO A 62 6.18 -18.22 -1.77
N PHE A 63 6.10 -17.06 -1.10
CA PHE A 63 7.21 -16.11 -1.08
C PHE A 63 8.42 -16.63 -0.30
N PHE A 64 8.17 -17.46 0.72
CA PHE A 64 9.16 -18.16 1.51
C PHE A 64 8.73 -19.59 1.78
N GLN A 65 9.62 -20.54 1.53
CA GLN A 65 9.40 -21.96 1.81
C GLN A 65 10.30 -22.38 2.99
N PRO A 66 9.73 -22.66 4.18
CA PRO A 66 10.51 -23.11 5.32
C PRO A 66 11.06 -24.53 5.07
N ASP A 67 12.28 -24.79 5.55
CA ASP A 67 12.86 -26.12 5.49
C ASP A 67 12.15 -27.06 6.46
N THR A 68 11.96 -28.30 6.06
CA THR A 68 11.27 -29.35 6.84
C THR A 68 12.00 -29.74 8.13
N GLY A 69 13.23 -29.26 8.35
CA GLY A 69 14.14 -29.67 9.42
C GLY A 69 14.01 -28.90 10.75
N GLY A 70 13.09 -27.96 10.88
CA GLY A 70 12.86 -27.22 12.15
C GLY A 70 13.97 -26.22 12.53
N SER A 71 14.94 -25.98 11.64
CA SER A 71 16.09 -25.09 11.84
C SER A 71 15.78 -23.60 11.67
N GLY A 72 14.53 -23.23 11.34
CA GLY A 72 14.16 -21.85 11.03
C GLY A 72 14.79 -21.30 9.74
N SER A 73 15.50 -22.13 8.98
CA SER A 73 16.01 -21.84 7.64
C SER A 73 14.95 -22.13 6.58
N GLY A 74 15.09 -21.51 5.42
CA GLY A 74 14.19 -21.74 4.29
C GLY A 74 14.68 -21.05 3.02
N THR A 75 13.96 -21.30 1.94
CA THR A 75 14.26 -20.77 0.61
C THR A 75 13.32 -19.63 0.25
N TRP A 76 13.89 -18.48 -0.11
CA TRP A 76 13.14 -17.33 -0.61
C TRP A 76 12.81 -17.49 -2.10
N HIS A 77 11.66 -16.99 -2.52
CA HIS A 77 11.31 -16.91 -3.94
C HIS A 77 12.30 -16.02 -4.71
N GLU A 78 12.55 -16.31 -6.00
CA GLU A 78 13.54 -15.59 -6.84
C GLU A 78 13.35 -14.06 -6.86
N ILE A 79 12.10 -13.60 -6.82
CA ILE A 79 11.77 -12.17 -6.83
C ILE A 79 12.23 -11.43 -5.58
N SER A 80 12.51 -12.14 -4.47
CA SER A 80 12.88 -11.54 -3.19
C SER A 80 14.10 -10.61 -3.29
N GLN A 81 15.08 -10.99 -4.11
CA GLN A 81 16.32 -10.24 -4.33
C GLN A 81 16.24 -9.23 -5.48
N LEU A 82 15.12 -9.17 -6.20
CA LEU A 82 14.94 -8.23 -7.31
C LEU A 82 14.59 -6.84 -6.78
N PRO A 83 14.87 -5.76 -7.55
CA PRO A 83 14.50 -4.41 -7.17
C PRO A 83 13.00 -4.26 -6.94
N LEU A 84 12.62 -3.52 -5.91
CA LEU A 84 11.23 -3.19 -5.65
C LEU A 84 10.64 -2.32 -6.77
N THR A 85 11.41 -1.36 -7.28
CA THR A 85 10.96 -0.36 -8.24
C THR A 85 11.81 -0.30 -9.50
N GLU A 86 11.22 0.27 -10.55
CA GLU A 86 11.89 0.73 -11.75
C GLU A 86 11.65 2.25 -11.92
N PRO A 87 12.72 3.08 -11.95
CA PRO A 87 14.12 2.74 -11.68
C PRO A 87 14.35 2.30 -10.22
N LYS A 88 15.52 1.71 -9.95
CA LYS A 88 15.91 1.26 -8.60
C LYS A 88 16.11 2.46 -7.67
N VAL A 89 15.79 2.28 -6.39
CA VAL A 89 15.85 3.33 -5.38
C VAL A 89 16.62 2.90 -4.14
N SER A 90 17.27 3.86 -3.47
CA SER A 90 17.98 3.63 -2.21
C SER A 90 17.09 3.67 -0.97
N SER A 91 15.88 4.24 -1.06
CA SER A 91 14.90 4.21 0.02
C SER A 91 13.48 4.45 -0.48
N VAL A 92 12.50 3.97 0.29
CA VAL A 92 11.06 4.14 0.01
C VAL A 92 10.33 4.50 1.29
N GLU A 93 9.49 5.53 1.24
CA GLU A 93 8.55 5.87 2.32
C GLU A 93 7.20 5.18 2.05
N ALA A 94 6.91 4.10 2.78
CA ALA A 94 5.59 3.47 2.74
C ALA A 94 4.58 4.27 3.56
N SER A 95 3.37 4.45 3.04
CA SER A 95 2.23 5.08 3.73
C SER A 95 0.94 4.28 3.45
N VAL A 96 -0.14 4.59 4.17
CA VAL A 96 -1.47 4.00 3.96
C VAL A 96 -2.38 5.08 3.36
N PHE A 97 -2.89 4.83 2.16
CA PHE A 97 -3.80 5.75 1.45
C PHE A 97 -5.07 6.02 2.27
N ASP A 98 -5.62 4.97 2.91
CA ASP A 98 -6.86 5.03 3.69
C ASP A 98 -6.81 6.00 4.89
N PHE A 99 -5.61 6.34 5.38
CA PHE A 99 -5.45 7.31 6.45
C PHE A 99 -5.52 8.76 5.97
N GLY A 100 -5.45 9.01 4.65
CA GLY A 100 -5.52 10.36 4.08
C GLY A 100 -6.84 11.06 4.39
N ASP A 101 -7.95 10.35 4.24
CA ASP A 101 -9.31 10.88 4.37
C ASP A 101 -10.01 10.44 5.65
N TRP A 102 -9.40 9.58 6.47
CA TRP A 102 -10.06 8.97 7.63
C TRP A 102 -10.60 10.01 8.63
N GLU A 103 -9.82 11.04 8.97
CA GLU A 103 -10.27 12.09 9.90
C GLU A 103 -11.45 12.89 9.34
N TYR A 104 -11.39 13.25 8.06
CA TYR A 104 -12.49 13.95 7.40
C TYR A 104 -13.75 13.10 7.36
N ASN A 105 -13.62 11.83 6.96
CA ASN A 105 -14.71 10.87 6.92
C ASN A 105 -15.33 10.62 8.29
N TRP A 106 -14.49 10.55 9.33
CA TRP A 106 -14.95 10.44 10.71
C TRP A 106 -15.79 11.66 11.10
N LEU A 107 -15.37 12.88 10.77
CA LEU A 107 -16.15 14.09 11.06
C LEU A 107 -17.49 14.11 10.32
N VAL A 108 -17.50 13.77 9.03
CA VAL A 108 -18.73 13.70 8.23
C VAL A 108 -19.70 12.66 8.80
N TYR A 109 -19.19 11.50 9.24
CA TYR A 109 -20.02 10.46 9.85
C TYR A 109 -20.64 10.90 11.18
N HIS A 110 -19.93 11.71 11.97
CA HIS A 110 -20.38 12.20 13.27
C HIS A 110 -21.05 13.58 13.19
N GLU A 111 -21.31 14.09 12.00
CA GLU A 111 -22.03 15.35 11.80
C GLU A 111 -23.47 15.19 12.31
N GLY A 112 -23.87 16.05 13.27
CA GLY A 112 -25.20 15.99 13.89
C GLY A 112 -25.32 15.01 15.07
N HIS A 113 -24.22 14.43 15.55
CA HIS A 113 -24.21 13.66 16.80
C HIS A 113 -23.95 14.56 18.03
N ASP A 114 -24.82 15.53 18.26
CA ASP A 114 -24.73 16.49 19.38
C ASP A 114 -25.45 16.02 20.66
N GLY A 115 -26.31 15.00 20.55
CA GLY A 115 -27.04 14.39 21.66
C GLY A 115 -26.17 13.61 22.64
N ALA A 116 -26.57 13.62 23.91
CA ALA A 116 -25.87 12.90 24.99
C ALA A 116 -25.79 11.38 24.76
N GLU A 117 -26.71 10.82 23.98
CA GLU A 117 -26.71 9.41 23.57
C GLU A 117 -25.49 9.00 22.74
N PHE A 118 -24.87 9.96 22.03
CA PHE A 118 -23.67 9.74 21.24
C PHE A 118 -22.38 10.00 22.03
N GLY A 119 -22.49 10.62 23.22
CA GLY A 119 -21.36 10.98 24.07
C GLY A 119 -20.27 11.79 23.36
N PRO A 120 -20.59 12.90 22.68
CA PRO A 120 -19.59 13.72 22.03
C PRO A 120 -18.73 14.45 23.08
N GLU A 121 -17.41 14.45 22.88
CA GLU A 121 -16.47 15.19 23.72
C GLU A 121 -15.74 16.24 22.87
N TYR A 122 -15.77 17.49 23.34
CA TYR A 122 -15.14 18.62 22.68
C TYR A 122 -14.03 19.21 23.56
N VAL A 123 -12.97 19.70 22.93
CA VAL A 123 -11.92 20.50 23.57
C VAL A 123 -11.82 21.86 22.90
N THR A 124 -11.42 22.90 23.64
CA THR A 124 -11.13 24.21 23.07
C THR A 124 -9.69 24.26 22.57
N TYR A 125 -9.44 24.99 21.48
CA TYR A 125 -8.12 25.05 20.85
C TYR A 125 -7.04 25.65 21.78
N GLY A 126 -7.44 26.52 22.72
CA GLY A 126 -6.56 27.15 23.70
C GLY A 126 -5.87 26.17 24.67
N ASP A 127 -6.42 24.96 24.85
CA ASP A 127 -5.81 23.92 25.68
C ASP A 127 -4.73 23.10 24.94
N LEU A 128 -4.50 23.38 23.64
CA LEU A 128 -3.60 22.60 22.78
C LEU A 128 -2.31 23.34 22.35
N SER A 129 -2.18 24.65 22.60
CA SER A 129 -0.97 25.43 22.32
C SER A 129 -0.86 26.72 23.15
N ASP A 130 0.33 27.07 23.63
CA ASP A 130 0.66 28.33 24.35
C ASP A 130 0.54 29.62 23.49
N GLU A 131 -0.10 29.55 22.32
CA GLU A 131 -0.34 30.73 21.46
C GLU A 131 -1.78 31.21 21.64
N GLU A 132 -1.90 32.26 22.45
CA GLU A 132 -3.11 33.04 22.76
C GLU A 132 -3.66 33.71 21.50
N GLU A 133 -4.55 33.02 20.79
CA GLU A 133 -5.52 33.65 19.90
C GLU A 133 -6.87 32.95 20.14
N ASP A 134 -7.83 33.67 20.72
CA ASP A 134 -9.21 33.24 21.07
C ASP A 134 -9.82 32.37 19.96
N SER A 135 -9.59 31.07 20.04
CA SER A 135 -10.26 30.08 19.21
C SER A 135 -11.18 29.28 20.11
N ASP A 136 -12.31 29.90 20.48
CA ASP A 136 -13.52 29.28 21.04
C ASP A 136 -14.13 28.20 20.10
N LYS A 137 -13.41 27.78 19.06
CA LYS A 137 -13.80 26.65 18.22
C LYS A 137 -13.69 25.36 19.03
N GLU A 138 -14.85 24.88 19.43
CA GLU A 138 -15.03 23.52 19.93
C GLU A 138 -14.49 22.52 18.90
N PHE A 139 -13.53 21.72 19.32
CA PHE A 139 -12.89 20.68 18.53
C PHE A 139 -13.37 19.32 19.03
N LEU A 140 -14.20 18.66 18.23
CA LEU A 140 -14.70 17.31 18.55
C LEU A 140 -13.52 16.33 18.56
N VAL A 141 -13.27 15.68 19.70
CA VAL A 141 -12.18 14.71 19.90
C VAL A 141 -12.65 13.27 20.03
N ARG A 142 -13.93 13.06 20.37
CA ARG A 142 -14.51 11.72 20.57
C ARG A 142 -16.02 11.77 20.35
N CYS A 143 -16.58 10.71 19.80
CA CYS A 143 -18.03 10.56 19.58
C CYS A 143 -18.35 9.08 19.31
N CYS A 144 -19.55 8.62 19.65
CA CYS A 144 -19.99 7.22 19.51
C CYS A 144 -19.07 6.20 20.23
N GLY A 145 -18.33 6.65 21.25
CA GLY A 145 -17.33 5.84 21.94
C GLY A 145 -16.00 5.65 21.21
N ASP A 146 -15.85 6.22 20.01
CA ASP A 146 -14.62 6.21 19.22
C ASP A 146 -13.90 7.57 19.31
N ASP A 147 -12.57 7.50 19.40
CA ASP A 147 -11.73 8.68 19.38
C ASP A 147 -11.54 9.17 17.93
N ARG A 148 -11.49 10.49 17.74
CA ARG A 148 -11.17 11.09 16.45
C ARG A 148 -9.76 10.66 16.02
N PRO A 149 -9.55 10.18 14.78
CA PRO A 149 -8.28 9.60 14.34
C PRO A 149 -7.22 10.67 14.00
N LEU A 150 -6.78 11.40 15.02
CA LEU A 150 -5.81 12.47 14.89
C LEU A 150 -4.43 11.93 14.47
N ARG A 151 -3.74 12.69 13.62
CA ARG A 151 -2.34 12.45 13.20
C ARG A 151 -2.09 11.15 12.45
N LYS A 152 -3.14 10.44 11.99
CA LYS A 152 -3.00 9.18 11.23
C LYS A 152 -2.47 9.38 9.81
N ARG A 153 -2.84 10.49 9.15
CA ARG A 153 -2.39 10.87 7.79
C ARG A 153 -0.87 10.95 7.62
N GLY A 154 -0.13 11.26 8.69
CA GLY A 154 1.33 11.47 8.65
C GLY A 154 2.17 10.22 8.89
N ILE A 155 1.55 9.08 9.23
CA ILE A 155 2.29 7.87 9.60
C ILE A 155 2.93 7.27 8.35
N LYS A 156 4.25 7.09 8.42
CA LYS A 156 5.07 6.54 7.33
C LYS A 156 6.13 5.59 7.89
N LEU A 157 6.53 4.62 7.07
CA LEU A 157 7.67 3.75 7.33
C LEU A 157 8.73 3.97 6.26
N VAL A 158 9.95 4.31 6.67
CA VAL A 158 11.10 4.39 5.76
C VAL A 158 11.73 3.01 5.64
N VAL A 159 11.79 2.47 4.42
CA VAL A 159 12.48 1.24 4.09
C VAL A 159 13.80 1.58 3.41
N THR A 160 14.87 0.93 3.87
CA THR A 160 16.22 1.00 3.28
C THR A 160 16.73 -0.42 3.02
N PRO A 161 17.73 -0.60 2.14
CA PRO A 161 18.30 -1.90 1.83
C PRO A 161 18.93 -2.52 3.09
N SER A 162 18.81 -3.83 3.25
CA SER A 162 19.51 -4.56 4.32
C SER A 162 21.03 -4.30 4.30
N ALA A 163 21.63 -4.22 5.49
CA ALA A 163 23.07 -4.00 5.60
C ALA A 163 23.87 -5.10 4.87
N GLY A 164 24.77 -4.70 3.96
CA GLY A 164 25.58 -5.62 3.16
C GLY A 164 24.85 -6.25 1.97
N SER A 165 23.62 -5.83 1.67
CA SER A 165 22.90 -6.22 0.45
C SER A 165 23.19 -5.24 -0.69
N ASN A 166 22.34 -5.27 -1.73
CA ASN A 166 22.42 -4.33 -2.84
C ASN A 166 22.28 -2.88 -2.36
N SER A 167 22.82 -1.91 -3.11
CA SER A 167 22.62 -0.47 -2.84
C SER A 167 21.20 0.05 -3.12
N PHE A 168 20.25 -0.85 -3.40
CA PHE A 168 18.85 -0.55 -3.71
C PHE A 168 17.89 -1.42 -2.91
N VAL A 169 16.67 -0.92 -2.70
CA VAL A 169 15.62 -1.63 -1.95
C VAL A 169 15.11 -2.83 -2.75
N THR A 170 15.22 -4.03 -2.17
CA THR A 170 14.68 -5.26 -2.76
C THR A 170 13.22 -5.48 -2.38
N VAL A 171 12.55 -6.40 -3.09
CA VAL A 171 11.20 -6.85 -2.73
C VAL A 171 11.16 -7.39 -1.29
N GLN A 172 12.19 -8.14 -0.88
CA GLN A 172 12.27 -8.69 0.48
C GLN A 172 12.43 -7.60 1.54
N ASP A 173 13.35 -6.65 1.34
CA ASP A 173 13.57 -5.53 2.27
C ASP A 173 12.24 -4.81 2.54
N TYR A 174 11.50 -4.54 1.47
CA TYR A 174 10.22 -3.84 1.54
C TYR A 174 9.14 -4.64 2.24
N VAL A 175 8.83 -5.86 1.77
CA VAL A 175 7.71 -6.63 2.30
C VAL A 175 7.97 -7.07 3.76
N SER A 176 9.22 -7.38 4.11
CA SER A 176 9.59 -7.78 5.47
C SER A 176 9.43 -6.64 6.49
N ALA A 177 9.62 -5.39 6.08
CA ALA A 177 9.42 -4.21 6.92
C ALA A 177 7.95 -3.75 6.92
N VAL A 178 7.34 -3.70 5.73
CA VAL A 178 6.01 -3.08 5.53
C VAL A 178 4.89 -4.00 6.01
N HIS A 179 4.96 -5.32 5.81
CA HIS A 179 3.84 -6.18 6.22
C HIS A 179 3.62 -6.18 7.74
N PRO A 180 4.65 -6.39 8.60
CA PRO A 180 4.46 -6.28 10.05
C PRO A 180 3.97 -4.90 10.50
N TRP A 181 4.46 -3.83 9.85
CA TRP A 181 4.00 -2.46 10.12
C TRP A 181 2.52 -2.27 9.77
N LEU A 182 2.08 -2.73 8.59
CA LEU A 182 0.66 -2.73 8.21
C LEU A 182 -0.19 -3.56 9.18
N MET A 183 0.31 -4.72 9.61
CA MET A 183 -0.39 -5.56 10.60
C MET A 183 -0.52 -4.86 11.96
N SER A 184 0.47 -4.07 12.39
CA SER A 184 0.37 -3.25 13.60
C SER A 184 -0.67 -2.13 13.51
N LEU A 185 -1.02 -1.72 12.28
CA LEU A 185 -2.01 -0.69 11.98
C LEU A 185 -3.37 -1.27 11.55
N ARG A 186 -3.51 -2.60 11.54
CA ARG A 186 -4.63 -3.27 10.89
C ARG A 186 -5.99 -2.84 11.41
N GLU A 187 -6.15 -2.69 12.72
CA GLU A 187 -7.42 -2.26 13.31
C GLU A 187 -7.80 -0.84 12.87
N ASP A 188 -6.84 0.09 12.88
CA ASP A 188 -7.02 1.46 12.40
C ASP A 188 -7.39 1.50 10.92
N ILE A 189 -6.70 0.70 10.10
CA ILE A 189 -6.98 0.58 8.66
C ILE A 189 -8.43 0.12 8.43
N LEU A 190 -8.88 -0.89 9.18
CA LEU A 190 -10.24 -1.41 9.04
C LEU A 190 -11.28 -0.38 9.51
N LYS A 191 -11.02 0.37 10.58
CA LYS A 191 -11.88 1.49 10.99
C LYS A 191 -11.95 2.58 9.93
N ALA A 192 -10.82 2.94 9.31
CA ALA A 192 -10.77 3.91 8.21
C ALA A 192 -11.61 3.45 7.02
N LYS A 193 -11.55 2.15 6.68
CA LYS A 193 -12.38 1.55 5.63
C LYS A 193 -13.87 1.61 5.94
N MET A 194 -14.27 1.34 7.18
CA MET A 194 -15.68 1.36 7.60
C MET A 194 -16.32 2.74 7.45
N LEU A 195 -15.55 3.80 7.68
CA LEU A 195 -16.03 5.18 7.62
C LEU A 195 -15.84 5.80 6.24
N SER A 196 -15.25 5.10 5.27
CA SER A 196 -15.02 5.64 3.93
C SER A 196 -16.34 6.00 3.25
N ILE A 197 -16.54 7.29 2.99
CA ILE A 197 -17.73 7.82 2.30
C ILE A 197 -17.79 7.46 0.82
N TYR A 198 -16.64 7.10 0.22
CA TYR A 198 -16.54 6.75 -1.19
C TYR A 198 -16.92 5.29 -1.46
N GLU A 199 -16.71 4.42 -0.46
CA GLU A 199 -16.97 2.99 -0.55
C GLU A 199 -17.56 2.52 0.78
N PRO A 200 -18.88 2.65 0.98
CA PRO A 200 -19.54 2.17 2.19
C PRO A 200 -19.55 0.65 2.15
N TYR A 201 -18.45 0.03 2.54
CA TYR A 201 -18.34 -1.41 2.65
C TYR A 201 -19.17 -1.86 3.83
N SER A 202 -20.20 -2.67 3.58
CA SER A 202 -20.70 -3.53 4.65
C SER A 202 -19.55 -4.47 4.97
N VAL A 203 -18.90 -4.29 6.12
CA VAL A 203 -17.95 -5.27 6.66
C VAL A 203 -18.75 -6.50 7.00
N VAL A 204 -19.06 -7.31 5.98
CA VAL A 204 -19.44 -8.69 6.20
C VAL A 204 -18.20 -9.30 6.87
N ALA A 205 -18.38 -9.98 8.00
CA ALA A 205 -17.29 -10.53 8.81
C ALA A 205 -16.36 -11.52 8.08
N SER A 206 -16.56 -11.73 6.77
CA SER A 206 -15.78 -12.60 5.89
C SER A 206 -15.05 -11.84 4.75
N THR A 207 -14.99 -10.50 4.77
CA THR A 207 -14.26 -9.77 3.72
C THR A 207 -12.74 -9.91 3.91
N GLU A 208 -12.08 -10.58 2.96
CA GLU A 208 -10.62 -10.65 2.88
C GLU A 208 -10.09 -9.37 2.23
N TRP A 209 -9.06 -8.78 2.83
CA TRP A 209 -8.43 -7.54 2.38
C TRP A 209 -7.06 -7.81 1.76
N MET A 210 -6.73 -7.08 0.70
CA MET A 210 -5.47 -7.15 -0.02
C MET A 210 -4.75 -5.80 0.04
N VAL A 211 -3.43 -5.85 0.14
CA VAL A 211 -2.53 -4.70 0.01
C VAL A 211 -2.25 -4.50 -1.48
N ASP A 212 -2.61 -3.34 -2.02
CA ASP A 212 -2.34 -3.00 -3.42
C ASP A 212 -0.91 -2.44 -3.63
N GLU A 213 -0.53 -2.16 -4.89
CA GLU A 213 0.73 -1.52 -5.26
C GLU A 213 0.98 -0.25 -4.43
N GLY A 214 2.25 -0.01 -4.08
CA GLY A 214 2.66 1.10 -3.22
C GLY A 214 3.39 2.24 -3.96
N PRO A 215 4.08 3.12 -3.23
CA PRO A 215 4.40 3.02 -1.80
C PRO A 215 3.33 3.60 -0.87
N GLU A 216 2.37 4.36 -1.40
CA GLU A 216 1.14 4.74 -0.70
C GLU A 216 0.10 3.63 -0.91
N HIS A 217 0.06 2.68 0.01
CA HIS A 217 -0.72 1.47 -0.14
C HIS A 217 -2.21 1.74 0.07
N MET A 218 -3.00 1.38 -0.94
CA MET A 218 -4.44 1.23 -0.80
C MET A 218 -4.77 -0.19 -0.35
N ILE A 219 -5.68 -0.32 0.61
CA ILE A 219 -6.21 -1.63 0.99
C ILE A 219 -7.50 -1.87 0.20
N MET A 220 -7.69 -3.07 -0.34
CA MET A 220 -8.84 -3.36 -1.21
C MET A 220 -9.47 -4.69 -0.85
N GLU A 221 -10.77 -4.83 -1.12
CA GLU A 221 -11.39 -6.15 -1.06
C GLU A 221 -10.72 -7.10 -2.06
N LYS A 222 -10.41 -8.31 -1.61
CA LYS A 222 -9.73 -9.33 -2.43
C LYS A 222 -10.43 -9.60 -3.75
N LYS A 223 -11.77 -9.63 -3.77
CA LYS A 223 -12.54 -9.85 -5.00
C LYS A 223 -12.27 -8.76 -6.04
N ARG A 224 -12.27 -7.50 -5.61
CA ARG A 224 -11.98 -6.35 -6.48
C ARG A 224 -10.51 -6.35 -6.90
N TRP A 225 -9.60 -6.62 -5.97
CA TRP A 225 -8.18 -6.74 -6.27
C TRP A 225 -7.91 -7.83 -7.34
N ILE A 226 -8.53 -9.00 -7.23
CA ILE A 226 -8.42 -10.06 -8.25
C ILE A 226 -9.01 -9.61 -9.60
N GLN A 227 -10.07 -8.82 -9.61
CA GLN A 227 -10.63 -8.27 -10.84
C GLN A 227 -9.67 -7.30 -11.54
N GLU A 228 -8.97 -6.46 -10.77
CA GLU A 228 -8.07 -5.43 -11.29
C GLU A 228 -6.67 -6.00 -11.65
N HIS A 229 -6.14 -6.92 -10.84
CA HIS A 229 -4.78 -7.44 -10.98
C HIS A 229 -4.74 -8.91 -11.42
N GLY A 230 -5.67 -9.73 -10.93
CA GLY A 230 -5.66 -11.19 -11.08
C GLY A 230 -6.08 -11.72 -12.45
N GLY A 231 -6.15 -10.89 -13.48
CA GLY A 231 -6.46 -11.34 -14.84
C GLY A 231 -7.87 -11.90 -15.00
N GLY A 232 -8.86 -11.29 -14.32
CA GLY A 232 -10.27 -11.67 -14.42
C GLY A 232 -10.73 -11.90 -15.87
N PRO A 233 -11.81 -12.67 -16.09
CA PRO A 233 -12.26 -13.03 -17.44
C PRO A 233 -12.30 -11.77 -18.31
N PRO A 234 -11.85 -11.83 -19.58
CA PRO A 234 -11.89 -10.68 -20.47
C PRO A 234 -13.25 -10.03 -20.33
N GLN A 235 -13.31 -8.71 -20.09
CA GLN A 235 -14.60 -8.02 -20.16
C GLN A 235 -15.24 -8.46 -21.47
N VAL A 236 -16.34 -9.22 -21.39
CA VAL A 236 -17.08 -9.61 -22.57
C VAL A 236 -17.61 -8.31 -23.10
N LEU A 237 -16.91 -7.75 -24.09
CA LEU A 237 -17.33 -6.56 -24.78
C LEU A 237 -18.77 -6.81 -25.21
N SER A 238 -19.67 -5.90 -24.85
CA SER A 238 -21.06 -6.03 -25.27
C SER A 238 -21.10 -6.21 -26.79
N ALA A 239 -22.13 -6.88 -27.31
CA ALA A 239 -22.30 -7.03 -28.76
C ALA A 239 -22.24 -5.67 -29.49
N SER A 240 -22.67 -4.60 -28.83
CA SER A 240 -22.54 -3.22 -29.29
C SER A 240 -21.09 -2.71 -29.35
N ALA A 241 -20.25 -3.00 -28.35
CA ALA A 241 -18.83 -2.63 -28.36
C ALA A 241 -18.03 -3.41 -29.42
N LEU A 242 -18.32 -4.71 -29.61
CA LEU A 242 -17.72 -5.52 -30.67
C LEU A 242 -18.09 -5.00 -32.06
N ALA A 243 -19.36 -4.66 -32.28
CA ALA A 243 -19.83 -4.10 -33.54
C ALA A 243 -19.16 -2.76 -33.88
N ILE A 244 -18.87 -1.92 -32.88
CA ILE A 244 -18.14 -0.65 -33.08
C ILE A 244 -16.69 -0.92 -33.48
N ILE A 245 -16.01 -1.85 -32.81
CA ILE A 245 -14.61 -2.19 -33.11
C ILE A 245 -14.47 -2.78 -34.51
N ASP A 246 -15.40 -3.65 -34.92
CA ASP A 246 -15.38 -4.24 -36.26
C ASP A 246 -15.65 -3.19 -37.34
N ARG A 247 -16.51 -2.20 -37.07
CA ARG A 247 -16.74 -1.06 -37.97
C ARG A 247 -15.50 -0.20 -38.14
N ILE A 248 -14.77 0.03 -37.06
CA ILE A 248 -13.49 0.79 -37.07
C ILE A 248 -12.43 0.01 -37.86
N ARG A 249 -12.30 -1.30 -37.66
CA ARG A 249 -11.36 -2.13 -38.45
C ARG A 249 -11.71 -2.15 -39.93
N ALA A 250 -12.99 -2.27 -40.27
CA ALA A 250 -13.46 -2.24 -41.65
C ALA A 250 -13.19 -0.89 -42.35
N SER A 251 -13.21 0.22 -41.61
CA SER A 251 -12.87 1.55 -42.14
C SER A 251 -11.37 1.80 -42.33
N ARG A 252 -10.50 1.07 -41.61
CA ARG A 252 -9.04 1.22 -41.68
C ARG A 252 -8.40 0.39 -42.79
N ASN A 253 -9.11 -0.59 -43.33
CA ASN A 253 -8.65 -1.48 -44.40
C ASN A 253 -9.23 -1.11 -45.79
N ARG A 254 -9.69 0.14 -45.97
CA ARG A 254 -10.12 0.70 -47.25
C ARG A 254 -9.21 1.82 -47.70
#